data_AF-A0A0D6ENP9-F1
#
_entry.id   AF-A0A0D6ENP9-F1
#
_cell.length_a   1.000
_cell.length_b   1.000
_cell.length_c   1.000
_cell.angle_alpha   90.00
_cell.angle_beta   90.00
_cell.angle_gamma   90.00
#
_symmetry.space_group_name_H-M   'P 1'
#
loop_
_entity.id
_entity.type
_entity.pdbx_description
1 polymer ?
#
loop_
_entity_poly.entity_id
_entity_poly.type
_entity_poly.pdbx_seq_one_letter_code
_entity_poly.pdbx_strand_id
1 'polypeptide(L)'
;MSSASWRDAALRRPELAIVLSSLVLRLLTSLVLVSTFYLVPSFDASAAVLSPPVSPVFQPFVRWDTVYFVHIARDGYAQEQRLAFMPGLPGIMRGGGVLLAWLKGEDKTTQEDLVLAGMLASAAATTGAALALYRLTLVFSSIPHALLAALLFLLAPARTVLHAVPYTEPFAALFTFLGMLCFARRRHLLAALVWAVGTAFRAQGLVVGVGFFGWKFVLRTGWKDGRFSLRRLITGLLPFMLLSLLSAAPFFAFQAYAYRQFCTTPTSPVRPWCTKGLGLSYGWIQSHYWDNGPFRYWTLQQLPNFVLALPVFALSFAASYSYYSSNVLPVLRSTVPFIPLPSPPPSPSPPPSPAAAARPFLDESLIPYVHLHTATTLLLLVSSHVQIVLRVCATGPTVWWFAADLLLVGKAEADAERGRKQWGRRWVGYCVVWGSIAVVLWATFLPPA
;
A
#
# COMPACT_ATOMS: atom_id res chain seq x y z
N MET A 1 27.95 7.13 18.43
CA MET A 1 27.40 8.42 17.94
C MET A 1 26.25 8.83 18.85
N SER A 2 26.23 10.07 19.33
CA SER A 2 25.06 10.58 20.06
C SER A 2 23.84 10.65 19.13
N SER A 3 22.62 10.51 19.69
CA SER A 3 21.37 10.57 18.91
C SER A 3 21.19 11.90 18.15
N ALA A 4 21.76 12.99 18.68
CA ALA A 4 21.79 14.29 18.02
C ALA A 4 22.69 14.28 16.76
N SER A 5 23.86 13.65 16.83
CA SER A 5 24.80 13.55 15.70
C SER A 5 24.22 12.76 14.52
N TRP A 6 23.48 11.69 14.77
CA TRP A 6 22.81 10.92 13.71
C TRP A 6 21.69 11.73 13.05
N ARG A 7 20.86 12.43 13.83
CA ARG A 7 19.74 13.22 13.32
C ARG A 7 20.22 14.31 12.36
N ASP A 8 21.25 15.05 12.75
CA ASP A 8 21.79 16.12 11.92
C ASP A 8 22.43 15.58 10.63
N ALA A 9 23.14 14.45 10.71
CA ALA A 9 23.68 13.78 9.52
C ALA A 9 22.56 13.30 8.57
N ALA A 10 21.49 12.72 9.12
CA ALA A 10 20.35 12.24 8.35
C ALA A 10 19.59 13.39 7.67
N LEU A 11 19.45 14.54 8.33
CA LEU A 11 18.83 15.73 7.73
C LEU A 11 19.68 16.35 6.62
N ARG A 12 21.02 16.24 6.69
CA ARG A 12 21.92 16.70 5.61
C ARG A 12 21.87 15.80 4.38
N ARG A 13 21.70 14.48 4.56
CA ARG A 13 21.65 13.48 3.48
C ARG A 13 20.46 12.52 3.66
N PRO A 14 19.22 13.00 3.48
CA PRO A 14 18.00 12.25 3.80
C PRO A 14 17.83 11.01 2.92
N GLU A 15 18.12 11.10 1.62
CA GLU A 15 18.02 9.94 0.72
C GLU A 15 18.99 8.83 1.12
N LEU A 16 20.23 9.18 1.48
CA LEU A 16 21.21 8.21 1.98
C LEU A 16 20.75 7.58 3.31
N ALA A 17 20.21 8.37 4.23
CA ALA A 17 19.68 7.86 5.49
C ALA A 17 18.51 6.87 5.28
N ILE A 18 17.63 7.14 4.31
CA ILE A 18 16.54 6.23 3.93
C ILE A 18 17.09 4.93 3.36
N VAL A 19 18.05 4.99 2.43
CA VAL A 19 18.67 3.80 1.84
C VAL A 19 19.38 2.96 2.90
N LEU A 20 20.21 3.57 3.75
CA LEU A 20 20.90 2.86 4.82
C LEU A 20 19.92 2.24 5.83
N SER A 21 18.85 2.97 6.20
CA SER A 21 17.82 2.43 7.11
C SER A 21 17.08 1.25 6.50
N SER A 22 16.75 1.32 5.20
CA SER A 22 16.13 0.20 4.45
C SER A 22 17.05 -1.03 4.44
N LEU A 23 18.35 -0.85 4.18
CA LEU A 23 19.33 -1.94 4.18
C LEU A 23 19.51 -2.56 5.58
N VAL A 24 19.65 -1.74 6.61
CA VAL A 24 19.80 -2.22 8.00
C VAL A 24 18.56 -2.99 8.43
N LEU A 25 17.36 -2.45 8.20
CA LEU A 25 16.12 -3.13 8.55
C LEU A 25 15.94 -4.43 7.80
N ARG A 26 16.37 -4.50 6.53
CA ARG A 26 16.40 -5.74 5.75
C ARG A 26 17.31 -6.79 6.36
N LEU A 27 18.54 -6.44 6.65
CA LEU A 27 19.50 -7.36 7.26
C LEU A 27 18.99 -7.88 8.61
N LEU A 28 18.49 -6.99 9.46
CA LEU A 28 17.93 -7.37 10.77
C LEU A 28 16.71 -8.27 10.63
N THR A 29 15.78 -7.94 9.73
CA THR A 29 14.55 -8.72 9.51
C THR A 29 14.88 -10.11 8.99
N SER A 30 15.76 -10.21 7.99
CA SER A 30 16.19 -11.50 7.44
C SER A 30 16.97 -12.33 8.46
N LEU A 31 17.83 -11.71 9.28
CA LEU A 31 18.55 -12.40 10.34
C LEU A 31 17.59 -12.99 11.38
N VAL A 32 16.63 -12.20 11.87
CA VAL A 32 15.63 -12.68 12.84
C VAL A 32 14.76 -13.77 12.23
N LEU A 33 14.32 -13.61 10.97
CA LEU A 33 13.52 -14.61 10.25
C LEU A 33 14.23 -15.95 10.15
N VAL A 34 15.47 -15.94 9.63
CA VAL A 34 16.26 -17.16 9.43
C VAL A 34 16.61 -17.80 10.77
N SER A 35 17.05 -17.00 11.75
CA SER A 35 17.39 -17.52 13.08
C SER A 35 16.18 -18.18 13.75
N THR A 36 15.01 -17.53 13.70
CA THR A 36 13.79 -18.07 14.31
C THR A 36 13.35 -19.36 13.62
N PHE A 37 13.41 -19.43 12.29
CA PHE A 37 13.04 -20.63 11.54
C PHE A 37 13.87 -21.86 11.94
N TYR A 38 15.17 -21.69 12.19
CA TYR A 38 16.02 -22.80 12.62
C TYR A 38 15.93 -23.13 14.11
N LEU A 39 15.51 -22.18 14.94
CA LEU A 39 15.40 -22.36 16.39
C LEU A 39 14.02 -22.87 16.83
N VAL A 40 12.98 -22.63 16.04
CA VAL A 40 11.59 -22.91 16.41
C VAL A 40 10.93 -23.79 15.34
N PRO A 41 10.27 -24.90 15.71
CA PRO A 41 9.57 -25.74 14.75
C PRO A 41 8.47 -24.96 14.01
N SER A 42 8.34 -25.21 12.71
CA SER A 42 7.28 -24.63 11.89
C SER A 42 5.96 -25.39 12.10
N PHE A 43 4.84 -24.69 12.25
CA PHE A 43 3.51 -25.31 12.35
C PHE A 43 3.00 -25.87 11.02
N ASP A 44 3.66 -25.54 9.91
CA ASP A 44 3.25 -25.91 8.56
C ASP A 44 4.47 -26.29 7.71
N ALA A 45 4.25 -27.23 6.78
CA ALA A 45 5.26 -27.81 5.89
C ALA A 45 5.04 -27.44 4.41
N SER A 46 4.14 -26.51 4.06
CA SER A 46 3.75 -26.21 2.67
C SER A 46 4.96 -25.86 1.79
N ALA A 47 5.95 -25.14 2.33
CA ALA A 47 7.20 -24.82 1.63
C ALA A 47 8.05 -26.06 1.31
N ALA A 48 8.01 -27.06 2.21
CA ALA A 48 8.71 -28.33 2.08
C ALA A 48 7.94 -29.36 1.25
N VAL A 49 6.63 -29.15 1.02
CA VAL A 49 5.76 -30.03 0.21
C VAL A 49 5.58 -29.49 -1.23
N LEU A 50 6.16 -28.33 -1.55
CA LEU A 50 6.33 -27.88 -2.94
C LEU A 50 6.98 -29.01 -3.75
N SER A 51 6.58 -29.16 -5.02
CA SER A 51 7.05 -30.26 -5.88
C SER A 51 7.72 -29.71 -7.15
N PRO A 52 9.07 -29.56 -7.21
CA PRO A 52 10.04 -29.97 -6.18
C PRO A 52 10.08 -29.01 -4.98
N PRO A 53 10.59 -29.46 -3.83
CA PRO A 53 10.67 -28.64 -2.63
C PRO A 53 11.75 -27.57 -2.77
N VAL A 54 11.52 -26.44 -2.11
CA VAL A 54 12.54 -25.39 -2.00
C VAL A 54 13.58 -25.83 -0.96
N SER A 55 14.85 -25.58 -1.24
CA SER A 55 15.95 -25.88 -0.31
C SER A 55 15.71 -25.28 1.10
N PRO A 56 16.17 -25.94 2.18
CA PRO A 56 15.91 -25.50 3.56
C PRO A 56 16.27 -24.04 3.86
N VAL A 57 17.32 -23.52 3.20
CA VAL A 57 17.77 -22.13 3.33
C VAL A 57 16.73 -21.12 2.81
N PHE A 58 15.95 -21.48 1.81
CA PHE A 58 14.95 -20.60 1.19
C PHE A 58 13.53 -20.79 1.75
N GLN A 59 13.27 -21.87 2.49
CA GLN A 59 11.96 -22.12 3.12
C GLN A 59 11.43 -21.00 4.05
N PRO A 60 12.25 -20.27 4.83
CA PRO A 60 11.75 -19.13 5.62
C PRO A 60 11.09 -18.04 4.75
N PHE A 61 11.52 -17.92 3.49
CA PHE A 61 11.09 -16.87 2.58
C PHE A 61 9.90 -17.28 1.70
N VAL A 62 9.53 -18.57 1.69
CA VAL A 62 8.45 -19.12 0.86
C VAL A 62 7.29 -19.55 1.75
N ARG A 63 6.48 -18.58 2.19
CA ARG A 63 5.31 -18.80 3.06
C ARG A 63 4.14 -17.94 2.64
N TRP A 64 2.91 -18.33 3.00
CA TRP A 64 1.69 -17.57 2.69
C TRP A 64 1.58 -17.27 1.18
N ASP A 65 1.22 -16.04 0.80
CA ASP A 65 1.05 -15.65 -0.61
C ASP A 65 2.29 -15.93 -1.48
N THR A 66 3.49 -16.01 -0.91
CA THR A 66 4.71 -16.36 -1.65
C THR A 66 4.64 -17.75 -2.28
N VAL A 67 3.96 -18.71 -1.63
CA VAL A 67 3.73 -20.05 -2.20
C VAL A 67 2.99 -19.94 -3.54
N TYR A 68 1.96 -19.08 -3.59
CA TYR A 68 1.23 -18.81 -4.82
C TYR A 68 2.11 -18.08 -5.85
N PHE A 69 2.90 -17.09 -5.44
CA PHE A 69 3.77 -16.36 -6.37
C PHE A 69 4.82 -17.27 -7.02
N VAL A 70 5.43 -18.19 -6.26
CA VAL A 70 6.38 -19.18 -6.81
C VAL A 70 5.68 -20.12 -7.79
N HIS A 71 4.50 -20.65 -7.44
CA HIS A 71 3.74 -21.52 -8.35
C HIS A 71 3.30 -20.81 -9.64
N ILE A 72 2.86 -19.55 -9.55
CA ILE A 72 2.48 -18.77 -10.74
C ILE A 72 3.72 -18.47 -11.57
N ALA A 73 4.84 -18.09 -10.94
CA ALA A 73 6.08 -17.80 -11.64
C ALA A 73 6.58 -19.02 -12.41
N ARG A 74 6.43 -20.23 -11.86
CA ARG A 74 6.84 -21.47 -12.52
C ARG A 74 5.81 -22.01 -13.52
N ASP A 75 4.60 -22.29 -13.06
CA ASP A 75 3.60 -23.07 -13.79
C ASP A 75 2.54 -22.19 -14.46
N GLY A 76 2.54 -20.89 -14.18
CA GLY A 76 1.49 -19.98 -14.60
C GLY A 76 0.19 -20.17 -13.83
N TYR A 77 -0.90 -19.68 -14.41
CA TYR A 77 -2.25 -19.69 -13.81
C TYR A 77 -2.98 -21.01 -14.06
N ALA A 78 -2.36 -22.13 -13.68
CA ALA A 78 -2.93 -23.47 -13.87
C ALA A 78 -4.18 -23.74 -13.02
N GLN A 79 -4.25 -23.16 -11.82
CA GLN A 79 -5.39 -23.31 -10.89
C GLN A 79 -6.17 -22.01 -10.79
N GLU A 80 -7.50 -22.12 -10.72
CA GLU A 80 -8.42 -20.98 -10.66
C GLU A 80 -8.14 -20.08 -9.44
N GLN A 81 -7.88 -20.65 -8.26
CA GLN A 81 -7.57 -19.89 -7.04
C GLN A 81 -6.41 -18.90 -7.23
N ARG A 82 -5.43 -19.23 -8.09
CA ARG A 82 -4.24 -18.40 -8.33
C ARG A 82 -4.58 -17.08 -9.02
N LEU A 83 -5.73 -16.97 -9.70
CA LEU A 83 -6.17 -15.74 -10.38
C LEU A 83 -6.50 -14.59 -9.39
N ALA A 84 -6.51 -14.84 -8.08
CA ALA A 84 -6.54 -13.78 -7.07
C ALA A 84 -5.31 -12.86 -7.13
N PHE A 85 -4.17 -13.38 -7.61
CA PHE A 85 -2.89 -12.70 -7.62
C PHE A 85 -2.57 -12.13 -9.00
N MET A 86 -2.28 -10.84 -9.08
CA MET A 86 -1.94 -10.16 -10.33
C MET A 86 -0.55 -10.61 -10.87
N PRO A 87 -0.32 -10.55 -12.20
CA PRO A 87 0.84 -11.20 -12.82
C PRO A 87 2.18 -10.48 -12.66
N GLY A 88 2.22 -9.25 -12.14
CA GLY A 88 3.41 -8.40 -12.10
C GLY A 88 4.58 -9.02 -11.34
N LEU A 89 4.37 -9.40 -10.06
CA LEU A 89 5.42 -10.02 -9.27
C LEU A 89 5.81 -11.41 -9.80
N PRO A 90 4.88 -12.35 -10.08
CA PRO A 90 5.24 -13.63 -10.68
C PRO A 90 5.99 -13.50 -12.02
N GLY A 91 5.64 -12.50 -12.84
CA GLY A 91 6.34 -12.19 -14.08
C GLY A 91 7.79 -11.74 -13.86
N ILE A 92 8.03 -10.86 -12.87
CA ILE A 92 9.39 -10.48 -12.46
C ILE A 92 10.17 -11.69 -11.93
N MET A 93 9.54 -12.52 -11.10
CA MET A 93 10.17 -13.73 -10.57
C MET A 93 10.58 -14.68 -11.70
N ARG A 94 9.69 -14.93 -12.68
CA ARG A 94 9.99 -15.77 -13.85
C ARG A 94 11.14 -15.19 -14.68
N GLY A 95 11.04 -13.93 -15.11
CA GLY A 95 12.05 -13.30 -15.95
C GLY A 95 13.40 -13.16 -15.26
N GLY A 96 13.39 -12.75 -13.99
CA GLY A 96 14.60 -12.63 -13.17
C GLY A 96 15.23 -13.99 -12.85
N GLY A 97 14.43 -15.03 -12.64
CA GLY A 97 14.95 -16.38 -12.44
C GLY A 97 15.63 -16.94 -13.68
N VAL A 98 15.06 -16.71 -14.87
CA VAL A 98 15.72 -17.06 -16.15
C VAL A 98 17.06 -16.33 -16.30
N LEU A 99 17.10 -15.04 -15.97
CA LEU A 99 18.34 -14.27 -15.99
C LEU A 99 19.38 -14.82 -15.01
N LEU A 100 18.98 -15.18 -13.78
CA LEU A 100 19.88 -15.73 -12.77
C LEU A 100 20.44 -17.09 -13.18
N ALA A 101 19.62 -17.98 -13.75
CA ALA A 101 20.08 -19.27 -14.27
C ALA A 101 21.09 -19.08 -15.40
N TRP A 102 20.81 -18.15 -16.34
CA TRP A 102 21.74 -17.80 -17.41
C TRP A 102 23.08 -17.25 -16.87
N LEU A 103 23.05 -16.38 -15.86
CA LEU A 103 24.27 -15.86 -15.21
C LEU A 103 25.09 -16.94 -14.50
N LYS A 104 24.46 -18.02 -14.04
CA LYS A 104 25.12 -19.18 -13.44
C LYS A 104 25.64 -20.19 -14.49
N GLY A 105 25.29 -20.02 -15.76
CA GLY A 105 25.57 -21.01 -16.81
C GLY A 105 24.69 -22.27 -16.72
N GLU A 106 23.50 -22.16 -16.11
CA GLU A 106 22.55 -23.26 -15.96
C GLU A 106 21.42 -23.17 -17.01
N ASP A 107 21.07 -24.29 -17.62
CA ASP A 107 20.01 -24.34 -18.66
C ASP A 107 18.58 -24.30 -18.09
N LYS A 108 18.41 -24.54 -16.78
CA LYS A 108 17.11 -24.66 -16.14
C LYS A 108 16.99 -23.73 -14.94
N THR A 109 15.93 -22.93 -14.92
CA THR A 109 15.59 -22.08 -13.77
C THR A 109 15.14 -22.91 -12.57
N THR A 110 15.80 -22.74 -11.43
CA THR A 110 15.44 -23.37 -10.16
C THR A 110 14.36 -22.56 -9.43
N GLN A 111 13.70 -23.14 -8.42
CA GLN A 111 12.75 -22.37 -7.60
C GLN A 111 13.47 -21.31 -6.76
N GLU A 112 14.69 -21.59 -6.33
CA GLU A 112 15.57 -20.66 -5.64
C GLU A 112 15.84 -19.41 -6.48
N ASP A 113 16.06 -19.55 -7.79
CA ASP A 113 16.25 -18.41 -8.69
C ASP A 113 15.01 -17.51 -8.74
N LEU A 114 13.82 -18.12 -8.83
CA LEU A 114 12.54 -17.38 -8.83
C LEU A 114 12.35 -16.60 -7.52
N VAL A 115 12.62 -17.25 -6.38
CA VAL A 115 12.48 -16.66 -5.04
C VAL A 115 13.49 -15.53 -4.87
N LEU A 116 14.76 -15.76 -5.21
CA LEU A 116 15.82 -14.75 -5.12
C LEU A 116 15.51 -13.53 -6.00
N ALA A 117 15.08 -13.74 -7.24
CA ALA A 117 14.66 -12.65 -8.12
C ALA A 117 13.53 -11.82 -7.50
N GLY A 118 12.50 -12.48 -6.95
CA GLY A 118 11.41 -11.81 -6.26
C GLY A 118 11.85 -11.04 -5.01
N MET A 119 12.76 -11.60 -4.21
CA MET A 119 13.32 -10.96 -3.01
C MET A 119 14.10 -9.71 -3.37
N LEU A 120 15.01 -9.79 -4.35
CA LEU A 120 15.81 -8.65 -4.82
C LEU A 120 14.92 -7.54 -5.39
N ALA A 121 13.90 -7.91 -6.18
CA ALA A 121 12.98 -6.95 -6.76
C ALA A 121 12.10 -6.28 -5.68
N SER A 122 11.61 -7.06 -4.70
CA SER A 122 10.83 -6.52 -3.56
C SER A 122 11.68 -5.61 -2.68
N ALA A 123 12.95 -5.95 -2.46
CA ALA A 123 13.92 -5.12 -1.74
C ALA A 123 14.17 -3.76 -2.43
N ALA A 124 14.34 -3.79 -3.75
CA ALA A 124 14.45 -2.58 -4.57
C ALA A 124 13.15 -1.76 -4.49
N ALA A 125 12.00 -2.41 -4.59
CA ALA A 125 10.70 -1.75 -4.54
C ALA A 125 10.43 -1.07 -3.18
N THR A 126 10.74 -1.71 -2.05
CA THR A 126 10.59 -1.09 -0.72
C THR A 126 11.46 0.15 -0.56
N THR A 127 12.71 0.08 -1.02
CA THR A 127 13.64 1.21 -0.95
C THR A 127 13.18 2.35 -1.87
N GLY A 128 12.76 2.01 -3.09
CA GLY A 128 12.17 2.95 -4.02
C GLY A 128 10.89 3.60 -3.48
N ALA A 129 10.03 2.83 -2.79
CA ALA A 129 8.80 3.32 -2.18
C ALA A 129 9.10 4.33 -1.08
N ALA A 130 10.07 4.07 -0.20
CA ALA A 130 10.47 5.02 0.83
C ALA A 130 11.01 6.34 0.24
N LEU A 131 11.82 6.25 -0.83
CA LEU A 131 12.32 7.44 -1.54
C LEU A 131 11.19 8.18 -2.29
N ALA A 132 10.24 7.45 -2.88
CA ALA A 132 9.07 8.03 -3.53
C ALA A 132 8.16 8.74 -2.52
N LEU A 133 7.93 8.15 -1.35
CA LEU A 133 7.19 8.76 -0.24
C LEU A 133 7.89 10.01 0.26
N TYR A 134 9.22 9.96 0.47
CA TYR A 134 10.02 11.14 0.84
C TYR A 134 9.81 12.27 -0.18
N ARG A 135 10.00 12.00 -1.47
CA ARG A 135 9.86 12.99 -2.54
C ARG A 135 8.43 13.50 -2.71
N LEU A 136 7.42 12.65 -2.49
CA LEU A 136 6.01 13.04 -2.46
C LEU A 136 5.73 13.98 -1.28
N THR A 137 6.22 13.64 -0.10
CA THR A 137 6.00 14.44 1.11
C THR A 137 6.64 15.82 1.01
N LEU A 138 7.81 15.94 0.36
CA LEU A 138 8.45 17.22 0.08
C LEU A 138 7.64 18.16 -0.81
N VAL A 139 6.65 17.65 -1.57
CA VAL A 139 5.75 18.52 -2.35
C VAL A 139 4.83 19.33 -1.43
N PHE A 140 4.51 18.79 -0.25
CA PHE A 140 3.50 19.35 0.67
C PHE A 140 4.09 19.81 2.00
N SER A 141 5.36 19.50 2.29
CA SER A 141 5.92 19.63 3.63
C SER A 141 7.44 19.85 3.60
N SER A 142 8.04 19.84 4.79
CA SER A 142 9.45 20.09 5.04
C SER A 142 10.31 18.82 5.01
N ILE A 143 11.64 18.98 4.88
CA ILE A 143 12.61 17.88 4.91
C ILE A 143 12.48 17.01 6.16
N PRO A 144 12.37 17.56 7.40
CA PRO A 144 12.21 16.73 8.59
C PRO A 144 10.95 15.86 8.57
N HIS A 145 9.82 16.40 8.10
CA HIS A 145 8.56 15.67 8.01
C HIS A 145 8.61 14.59 6.93
N ALA A 146 9.17 14.91 5.77
CA ALA A 146 9.36 13.96 4.68
C ALA A 146 10.29 12.81 5.07
N LEU A 147 11.43 13.11 5.70
CA LEU A 147 12.36 12.09 6.16
C LEU A 147 11.70 11.20 7.21
N LEU A 148 11.00 11.79 8.19
CA LEU A 148 10.35 11.04 9.24
C LEU A 148 9.24 10.13 8.70
N ALA A 149 8.39 10.62 7.79
CA ALA A 149 7.35 9.80 7.16
C ALA A 149 7.95 8.59 6.42
N ALA A 150 9.05 8.79 5.67
CA ALA A 150 9.74 7.69 4.99
C ALA A 150 10.36 6.67 5.95
N LEU A 151 10.97 7.11 7.05
CA LEU A 151 11.52 6.22 8.06
C LEU A 151 10.43 5.44 8.81
N LEU A 152 9.29 6.08 9.11
CA LEU A 152 8.14 5.41 9.72
C LEU A 152 7.51 4.36 8.80
N PHE A 153 7.42 4.65 7.49
CA PHE A 153 6.99 3.68 6.48
C PHE A 153 7.88 2.42 6.49
N LEU A 154 9.20 2.57 6.60
CA LEU A 154 10.11 1.43 6.69
C LEU A 154 9.90 0.59 7.96
N LEU A 155 9.25 1.13 8.97
CA LEU A 155 8.89 0.44 10.21
C LEU A 155 7.46 -0.13 10.19
N ALA A 156 6.79 -0.20 9.05
CA ALA A 156 5.40 -0.65 9.00
C ALA A 156 5.19 -2.03 9.69
N PRO A 157 3.98 -2.28 10.26
CA PRO A 157 3.70 -3.45 11.08
C PRO A 157 4.05 -4.79 10.41
N ALA A 158 3.74 -4.96 9.13
CA ALA A 158 4.10 -6.16 8.35
C ALA A 158 5.57 -6.14 7.88
N ARG A 159 6.51 -6.18 8.83
CA ARG A 159 7.96 -6.02 8.57
C ARG A 159 8.52 -7.05 7.59
N THR A 160 8.13 -8.32 7.71
CA THR A 160 8.61 -9.39 6.84
C THR A 160 8.28 -9.14 5.36
N VAL A 161 7.04 -8.73 5.09
CA VAL A 161 6.51 -8.45 3.74
C VAL A 161 7.27 -7.31 3.05
N LEU A 162 7.70 -6.29 3.80
CA LEU A 162 8.47 -5.17 3.24
C LEU A 162 9.94 -5.49 3.04
N HIS A 163 10.54 -6.34 3.88
CA HIS A 163 11.99 -6.39 3.99
C HIS A 163 12.63 -7.70 3.56
N ALA A 164 11.95 -8.84 3.72
CA ALA A 164 12.58 -10.15 3.59
C ALA A 164 12.03 -11.02 2.45
N VAL A 165 10.73 -10.96 2.16
CA VAL A 165 10.07 -11.96 1.28
C VAL A 165 9.57 -11.35 -0.04
N PRO A 166 9.44 -12.15 -1.12
CA PRO A 166 8.89 -11.67 -2.38
C PRO A 166 7.38 -11.44 -2.24
N TYR A 167 6.97 -10.18 -2.32
CA TYR A 167 5.58 -9.80 -2.07
C TYR A 167 5.14 -8.55 -2.85
N THR A 168 3.83 -8.33 -2.94
CA THR A 168 3.25 -7.29 -3.82
C THR A 168 3.12 -5.91 -3.17
N GLU A 169 3.03 -5.81 -1.84
CA GLU A 169 2.89 -4.54 -1.12
C GLU A 169 4.07 -3.58 -1.35
N PRO A 170 5.35 -4.01 -1.40
CA PRO A 170 6.46 -3.14 -1.79
C PRO A 170 6.24 -2.41 -3.12
N PHE A 171 5.79 -3.14 -4.14
CA PHE A 171 5.50 -2.59 -5.47
C PHE A 171 4.25 -1.72 -5.46
N ALA A 172 3.21 -2.15 -4.75
CA ALA A 172 1.99 -1.37 -4.61
C ALA A 172 2.26 -0.02 -3.94
N ALA A 173 3.08 0.01 -2.88
CA ALA A 173 3.54 1.23 -2.24
C ALA A 173 4.36 2.11 -3.21
N LEU A 174 5.37 1.53 -3.88
CA LEU A 174 6.21 2.23 -4.85
C LEU A 174 5.39 2.94 -5.92
N PHE A 175 4.54 2.20 -6.63
CA PHE A 175 3.78 2.74 -7.76
C PHE A 175 2.63 3.65 -7.30
N THR A 176 2.06 3.41 -6.11
CA THR A 176 1.11 4.35 -5.51
C THR A 176 1.77 5.70 -5.25
N PHE A 177 2.91 5.72 -4.55
CA PHE A 177 3.61 6.95 -4.20
C PHE A 177 4.19 7.67 -5.43
N LEU A 178 4.78 6.94 -6.38
CA LEU A 178 5.28 7.53 -7.62
C LEU A 178 4.15 8.11 -8.48
N GLY A 179 3.02 7.43 -8.60
CA GLY A 179 1.89 7.94 -9.39
C GLY A 179 1.25 9.15 -8.72
N MET A 180 1.13 9.13 -7.38
CA MET A 180 0.73 10.30 -6.58
C MET A 180 1.70 11.47 -6.76
N LEU A 181 3.01 11.23 -6.79
CA LEU A 181 4.02 12.26 -7.03
C LEU A 181 3.90 12.88 -8.43
N CYS A 182 3.67 12.04 -9.44
CA CYS A 182 3.42 12.50 -10.80
C CYS A 182 2.14 13.34 -10.88
N PHE A 183 1.08 12.89 -10.19
CA PHE A 183 -0.19 13.60 -10.12
C PHE A 183 -0.05 14.97 -9.43
N ALA A 184 0.65 15.03 -8.30
CA ALA A 184 0.93 16.27 -7.57
C ALA A 184 1.70 17.27 -8.44
N ARG A 185 2.64 16.77 -9.26
CA ARG A 185 3.39 17.56 -10.26
C ARG A 185 2.62 17.82 -11.57
N ARG A 186 1.30 17.57 -11.60
CA ARG A 186 0.40 17.77 -12.74
C ARG A 186 0.74 16.93 -14.00
N ARG A 187 1.54 15.87 -13.86
CA ARG A 187 1.88 14.93 -14.94
C ARG A 187 0.89 13.76 -14.97
N HIS A 188 -0.35 14.04 -15.40
CA HIS A 188 -1.47 13.10 -15.27
C HIS A 188 -1.35 11.83 -16.12
N LEU A 189 -0.84 11.94 -17.35
CA LEU A 189 -0.59 10.77 -18.20
C LEU A 189 0.46 9.85 -17.58
N LEU A 190 1.56 10.43 -17.08
CA LEU A 190 2.60 9.67 -16.39
C LEU A 190 2.07 9.04 -15.10
N ALA A 191 1.23 9.75 -14.34
CA ALA A 191 0.57 9.17 -13.17
C ALA A 191 -0.29 7.94 -13.53
N ALA A 192 -1.07 8.03 -14.61
CA ALA A 192 -1.89 6.91 -15.09
C ALA A 192 -1.04 5.72 -15.55
N LEU A 193 0.06 5.97 -16.28
CA LEU A 193 1.00 4.92 -16.70
C LEU A 193 1.67 4.24 -15.50
N VAL A 194 2.12 5.02 -14.52
CA VAL A 194 2.74 4.51 -13.29
C VAL A 194 1.73 3.67 -12.49
N TRP A 195 0.48 4.14 -12.34
CA TRP A 195 -0.56 3.36 -11.69
C TRP A 195 -0.99 2.14 -12.50
N ALA A 196 -0.94 2.17 -13.83
CA ALA A 196 -1.13 0.99 -14.67
C ALA A 196 -0.10 -0.09 -14.34
N VAL A 197 1.20 0.28 -14.28
CA VAL A 197 2.25 -0.65 -13.84
C VAL A 197 1.94 -1.17 -12.43
N GLY A 198 1.54 -0.31 -11.49
CA GLY A 198 1.09 -0.72 -10.16
C GLY A 198 -0.09 -1.71 -10.17
N THR A 199 -1.06 -1.54 -11.08
CA THR A 199 -2.21 -2.43 -11.26
C THR A 199 -1.80 -3.85 -11.62
N ALA A 200 -0.68 -4.02 -12.33
CA ALA A 200 -0.14 -5.34 -12.64
C ALA A 200 0.35 -6.09 -11.38
N PHE A 201 0.64 -5.40 -10.27
CA PHE A 201 1.03 -6.02 -9.00
C PHE A 201 -0.16 -6.24 -8.06
N ARG A 202 -1.11 -5.29 -8.04
CA ARG A 202 -2.34 -5.38 -7.25
C ARG A 202 -3.46 -4.57 -7.91
N ALA A 203 -4.70 -5.05 -7.81
CA ALA A 203 -5.88 -4.34 -8.31
C ALA A 203 -6.11 -2.93 -7.68
N GLN A 204 -5.35 -2.55 -6.65
CA GLN A 204 -5.42 -1.23 -6.00
C GLN A 204 -5.22 -0.06 -6.99
N GLY A 205 -4.40 -0.21 -8.04
CA GLY A 205 -4.17 0.86 -9.01
C GLY A 205 -5.44 1.34 -9.74
N LEU A 206 -6.45 0.46 -9.88
CA LEU A 206 -7.78 0.83 -10.37
C LEU A 206 -8.45 1.85 -9.43
N VAL A 207 -8.45 1.58 -8.12
CA VAL A 207 -9.08 2.44 -7.12
C VAL A 207 -8.37 3.79 -7.04
N VAL A 208 -7.03 3.80 -7.09
CA VAL A 208 -6.24 5.03 -7.07
C VAL A 208 -6.52 5.88 -8.31
N GLY A 209 -6.51 5.28 -9.51
CA GLY A 209 -6.77 5.98 -10.77
C GLY A 209 -8.16 6.60 -10.81
N VAL A 210 -9.21 5.81 -10.55
CA VAL A 210 -10.60 6.30 -10.52
C VAL A 210 -10.77 7.37 -9.45
N GLY A 211 -10.24 7.17 -8.25
CA GLY A 211 -10.35 8.13 -7.15
C GLY A 211 -9.72 9.49 -7.46
N PHE A 212 -8.46 9.51 -7.89
CA PHE A 212 -7.73 10.77 -8.13
C PHE A 212 -8.20 11.50 -9.39
N PHE A 213 -8.43 10.78 -10.50
CA PHE A 213 -8.91 11.41 -11.73
C PHE A 213 -10.38 11.80 -11.62
N GLY A 214 -11.21 11.03 -10.93
CA GLY A 214 -12.59 11.38 -10.63
C GLY A 214 -12.66 12.64 -9.78
N TRP A 215 -11.88 12.70 -8.69
CA TRP A 215 -11.80 13.90 -7.85
C TRP A 215 -11.37 15.13 -8.64
N LYS A 216 -10.34 15.01 -9.49
CA LYS A 216 -9.84 16.16 -10.27
C LYS A 216 -10.77 16.58 -11.40
N PHE A 217 -11.11 15.65 -12.30
CA PHE A 217 -11.75 15.98 -13.56
C PHE A 217 -13.27 15.96 -13.50
N VAL A 218 -13.86 15.22 -12.56
CA VAL A 218 -15.32 15.19 -12.36
C VAL A 218 -15.71 16.19 -11.27
N LEU A 219 -15.20 16.02 -10.05
CA LEU A 219 -15.63 16.84 -8.91
C LEU A 219 -15.08 18.28 -9.00
N ARG A 220 -13.75 18.46 -9.09
CA ARG A 220 -13.11 19.79 -9.07
C ARG A 220 -13.26 20.59 -10.37
N THR A 221 -13.29 19.94 -11.53
CA THR A 221 -13.46 20.65 -12.82
C THR A 221 -14.93 20.93 -13.12
N GLY A 222 -15.81 19.96 -12.90
CA GLY A 222 -17.26 20.12 -13.12
C GLY A 222 -17.86 21.18 -12.19
N TRP A 223 -17.27 21.33 -11.00
CA TRP A 223 -17.74 22.26 -9.98
C TRP A 223 -16.59 23.13 -9.46
N LYS A 224 -16.62 24.42 -9.81
CA LYS A 224 -15.58 25.40 -9.42
C LYS A 224 -16.22 26.53 -8.63
N ASP A 225 -15.65 26.87 -7.49
CA ASP A 225 -16.10 27.97 -6.61
C ASP A 225 -17.60 27.85 -6.24
N GLY A 226 -18.06 26.63 -5.97
CA GLY A 226 -19.47 26.33 -5.64
C GLY A 226 -20.45 26.41 -6.82
N ARG A 227 -19.97 26.68 -8.04
CA ARG A 227 -20.81 26.78 -9.25
C ARG A 227 -20.62 25.59 -10.20
N PHE A 228 -21.73 24.94 -10.54
CA PHE A 228 -21.76 23.93 -11.57
C PHE A 228 -21.49 24.51 -12.95
N SER A 229 -20.82 23.74 -13.80
CA SER A 229 -20.88 23.95 -15.24
C SER A 229 -20.95 22.62 -15.97
N LEU A 230 -22.07 22.38 -16.64
CA LEU A 230 -22.27 21.19 -17.47
C LEU A 230 -21.18 21.10 -18.56
N ARG A 231 -20.81 22.22 -19.18
CA ARG A 231 -19.73 22.27 -20.17
C ARG A 231 -18.40 21.78 -19.58
N ARG A 232 -18.02 22.27 -18.38
CA ARG A 232 -16.77 21.84 -17.72
C ARG A 232 -16.80 20.36 -17.32
N LEU A 233 -17.96 19.88 -16.83
CA LEU A 233 -18.15 18.47 -16.51
C LEU A 233 -17.91 17.59 -17.76
N ILE A 234 -18.58 17.89 -18.87
CA ILE A 234 -18.44 17.14 -20.13
C ILE A 234 -16.98 17.12 -20.59
N THR A 235 -16.29 18.27 -20.54
CA THR A 235 -14.86 18.32 -20.89
C THR A 235 -13.95 17.55 -19.94
N GLY A 236 -14.37 17.34 -18.69
CA GLY A 236 -13.65 16.57 -17.68
C GLY A 236 -13.88 15.06 -17.78
N LEU A 237 -15.02 14.61 -18.32
CA LEU A 237 -15.35 13.19 -18.42
C LEU A 237 -14.37 12.44 -19.33
N LEU A 238 -13.99 13.00 -20.47
CA LEU A 238 -13.06 12.33 -21.38
C LEU A 238 -11.68 12.05 -20.74
N PRO A 239 -10.95 13.03 -20.17
CA PRO A 239 -9.68 12.75 -19.51
C PRO A 239 -9.85 11.86 -18.27
N PHE A 240 -10.97 11.98 -17.53
CA PHE A 240 -11.28 11.04 -16.45
C PHE A 240 -11.35 9.59 -16.96
N MET A 241 -12.14 9.33 -17.99
CA MET A 241 -12.35 8.00 -18.54
C MET A 241 -11.06 7.42 -19.11
N LEU A 242 -10.34 8.18 -19.95
CA LEU A 242 -9.11 7.71 -20.60
C LEU A 242 -8.00 7.40 -19.58
N LEU A 243 -7.76 8.30 -18.62
CA LEU A 243 -6.68 8.11 -17.64
C LEU A 243 -7.01 7.05 -16.59
N SER A 244 -8.29 6.93 -16.19
CA SER A 244 -8.73 5.87 -15.28
C SER A 244 -8.69 4.50 -15.96
N LEU A 245 -9.15 4.42 -17.22
CA LEU A 245 -9.07 3.19 -18.01
C LEU A 245 -7.63 2.78 -18.25
N LEU A 246 -6.73 3.74 -18.56
CA LEU A 246 -5.31 3.46 -18.70
C LEU A 246 -4.71 2.87 -17.41
N SER A 247 -5.06 3.44 -16.26
CA SER A 247 -4.63 2.94 -14.94
C SER A 247 -5.18 1.53 -14.65
N ALA A 248 -6.39 1.22 -15.12
CA ALA A 248 -7.07 -0.06 -14.92
C ALA A 248 -6.77 -1.11 -16.02
N ALA A 249 -6.14 -0.73 -17.12
CA ALA A 249 -5.99 -1.59 -18.30
C ALA A 249 -5.32 -2.95 -17.98
N PRO A 250 -4.25 -3.03 -17.16
CA PRO A 250 -3.65 -4.32 -16.83
C PRO A 250 -4.58 -5.26 -16.05
N PHE A 251 -5.48 -4.72 -15.22
CA PHE A 251 -6.49 -5.53 -14.53
C PHE A 251 -7.46 -6.14 -15.54
N PHE A 252 -8.03 -5.33 -16.44
CA PHE A 252 -8.97 -5.83 -17.45
C PHE A 252 -8.31 -6.79 -18.44
N ALA A 253 -7.07 -6.53 -18.86
CA ALA A 253 -6.30 -7.44 -19.68
C ALA A 253 -6.10 -8.79 -18.98
N PHE A 254 -5.78 -8.79 -17.70
CA PHE A 254 -5.63 -10.01 -16.91
C PHE A 254 -6.97 -10.74 -16.71
N GLN A 255 -8.07 -10.02 -16.49
CA GLN A 255 -9.40 -10.62 -16.41
C GLN A 255 -9.83 -11.25 -17.75
N ALA A 256 -9.49 -10.62 -18.89
CA ALA A 256 -9.73 -11.20 -20.21
C ALA A 256 -8.89 -12.46 -20.45
N TYR A 257 -7.62 -12.47 -20.01
CA TYR A 257 -6.79 -13.67 -20.02
C TYR A 257 -7.42 -14.80 -19.17
N ALA A 258 -7.86 -14.50 -17.95
CA ALA A 258 -8.50 -15.46 -17.06
C ALA A 258 -9.77 -16.05 -17.68
N TYR A 259 -10.62 -15.20 -18.28
CA TYR A 259 -11.84 -15.64 -18.97
C TYR A 259 -11.50 -16.56 -20.14
N ARG A 260 -10.51 -16.22 -20.96
CA ARG A 260 -10.07 -17.10 -22.05
C ARG A 260 -9.59 -18.45 -21.55
N GLN A 261 -8.81 -18.47 -20.47
CA GLN A 261 -8.25 -19.69 -19.91
C GLN A 261 -9.31 -20.64 -19.32
N PHE A 262 -10.32 -20.12 -18.62
CA PHE A 262 -11.24 -20.94 -17.82
C PHE A 262 -12.67 -21.01 -18.35
N CYS A 263 -13.08 -20.12 -19.28
CA CYS A 263 -14.47 -20.06 -19.76
C CYS A 263 -14.65 -20.46 -21.22
N THR A 264 -13.59 -20.50 -22.04
CA THR A 264 -13.71 -20.82 -23.49
C THR A 264 -13.63 -22.31 -23.80
N THR A 265 -12.99 -23.09 -22.92
CA THR A 265 -12.96 -24.55 -23.04
C THR A 265 -14.12 -25.12 -22.22
N PRO A 266 -14.96 -26.01 -22.78
CA PRO A 266 -16.09 -26.59 -22.06
C PRO A 266 -15.61 -27.57 -20.97
N THR A 267 -15.21 -27.03 -19.82
CA THR A 267 -15.03 -27.81 -18.60
C THR A 267 -16.37 -27.93 -17.90
N SER A 268 -16.84 -29.16 -17.66
CA SER A 268 -18.06 -29.41 -16.86
C SER A 268 -17.66 -29.62 -15.39
N PRO A 269 -18.24 -28.89 -14.42
CA PRO A 269 -19.23 -27.81 -14.56
C PRO A 269 -18.60 -26.44 -14.93
N VAL A 270 -19.37 -25.61 -15.66
CA VAL A 270 -18.97 -24.24 -16.02
C VAL A 270 -18.85 -23.37 -14.77
N ARG A 271 -17.79 -22.57 -14.68
CA ARG A 271 -17.56 -21.71 -13.50
C ARG A 271 -18.62 -20.61 -13.41
N PRO A 272 -19.20 -20.33 -12.22
CA PRO A 272 -20.31 -19.37 -12.08
C PRO A 272 -19.99 -17.94 -12.55
N TRP A 273 -18.73 -17.51 -12.44
CA TRP A 273 -18.31 -16.18 -12.87
C TRP A 273 -18.10 -16.06 -14.38
N CYS A 274 -18.13 -17.16 -15.14
CA CYS A 274 -18.17 -17.10 -16.60
C CYS A 274 -19.53 -16.63 -17.13
N THR A 275 -20.62 -16.96 -16.43
CA THR A 275 -21.99 -16.69 -16.87
C THR A 275 -22.70 -15.59 -16.07
N LYS A 276 -22.26 -15.30 -14.84
CA LYS A 276 -22.84 -14.25 -14.00
C LYS A 276 -22.08 -12.92 -14.11
N GLY A 277 -22.83 -11.81 -14.13
CA GLY A 277 -22.27 -10.46 -14.09
C GLY A 277 -21.46 -10.10 -15.34
N LEU A 278 -20.31 -9.44 -15.15
CA LEU A 278 -19.43 -8.97 -16.23
C LEU A 278 -18.38 -10.01 -16.67
N GLY A 279 -18.48 -11.27 -16.26
CA GLY A 279 -17.46 -12.27 -16.60
C GLY A 279 -16.13 -12.10 -15.85
N LEU A 280 -16.11 -11.32 -14.75
CA LEU A 280 -14.88 -10.99 -14.01
C LEU A 280 -14.64 -11.98 -12.86
N SER A 281 -13.55 -12.73 -12.96
CA SER A 281 -13.13 -13.72 -11.96
C SER A 281 -12.81 -13.13 -10.59
N TYR A 282 -12.20 -11.93 -10.53
CA TYR A 282 -11.57 -11.41 -9.31
C TYR A 282 -12.53 -11.35 -8.12
N GLY A 283 -13.70 -10.74 -8.28
CA GLY A 283 -14.68 -10.60 -7.20
C GLY A 283 -15.24 -11.94 -6.72
N TRP A 284 -15.48 -12.87 -7.65
CA TRP A 284 -15.95 -14.21 -7.31
C TRP A 284 -14.88 -15.01 -6.57
N ILE A 285 -13.63 -14.97 -7.02
CA ILE A 285 -12.51 -15.69 -6.38
C ILE A 285 -12.27 -15.19 -4.97
N GLN A 286 -12.28 -13.87 -4.75
CA GLN A 286 -12.14 -13.26 -3.44
C GLN A 286 -13.24 -13.74 -2.47
N SER A 287 -14.47 -13.87 -2.96
CA SER A 287 -15.62 -14.37 -2.18
C SER A 287 -15.61 -15.88 -1.99
N HIS A 288 -15.19 -16.65 -2.98
CA HIS A 288 -15.29 -18.11 -2.97
C HIS A 288 -14.14 -18.78 -2.22
N TYR A 289 -12.90 -18.35 -2.47
CA TYR A 289 -11.71 -18.97 -1.89
C TYR A 289 -11.19 -18.27 -0.63
N TRP A 290 -11.55 -16.99 -0.45
CA TRP A 290 -11.11 -16.19 0.69
C TRP A 290 -12.27 -15.61 1.51
N ASP A 291 -13.52 -16.01 1.25
CA ASP A 291 -14.72 -15.51 1.95
C ASP A 291 -14.79 -13.98 2.16
N ASN A 292 -14.21 -13.22 1.23
CA ASN A 292 -14.26 -11.76 1.29
C ASN A 292 -15.65 -11.29 0.85
N GLY A 293 -16.24 -10.39 1.64
CA GLY A 293 -17.52 -9.76 1.35
C GLY A 293 -17.97 -8.87 2.50
N PRO A 294 -18.95 -7.98 2.27
CA PRO A 294 -19.43 -7.07 3.30
C PRO A 294 -19.90 -7.84 4.54
N PHE A 295 -19.31 -7.51 5.67
CA PHE A 295 -19.59 -8.05 7.01
C PHE A 295 -19.45 -9.57 7.18
N ARG A 296 -18.92 -10.30 6.20
CA ARG A 296 -18.74 -11.76 6.30
C ARG A 296 -17.77 -12.16 7.40
N TYR A 297 -16.75 -11.34 7.63
CA TYR A 297 -15.73 -11.56 8.65
C TYR A 297 -16.16 -11.14 10.07
N TRP A 298 -17.34 -10.54 10.23
CA TRP A 298 -17.82 -10.00 11.51
C TRP A 298 -18.47 -11.08 12.37
N THR A 299 -17.65 -12.01 12.86
CA THR A 299 -18.07 -13.04 13.83
C THR A 299 -17.29 -12.89 15.13
N LEU A 300 -17.86 -13.38 16.25
CA LEU A 300 -17.19 -13.32 17.56
C LEU A 300 -15.87 -14.09 17.57
N GLN A 301 -15.75 -15.16 16.77
CA GLN A 301 -14.49 -15.92 16.67
C GLN A 301 -13.35 -15.08 16.08
N GLN A 302 -13.66 -14.06 15.28
CA GLN A 302 -12.65 -13.19 14.66
C GLN A 302 -12.21 -12.03 15.54
N LEU A 303 -12.79 -11.85 16.74
CA LEU A 303 -12.44 -10.75 17.65
C LEU A 303 -10.91 -10.59 17.89
N PRO A 304 -10.11 -11.67 18.05
CA PRO A 304 -8.65 -11.53 18.17
C PRO A 304 -8.00 -10.84 16.96
N ASN A 305 -8.50 -11.08 15.75
CA ASN A 305 -8.01 -10.45 14.52
C ASN A 305 -8.39 -8.97 14.44
N PHE A 306 -9.55 -8.59 14.97
CA PHE A 306 -9.93 -7.17 15.12
C PHE A 306 -9.03 -6.45 16.13
N VAL A 307 -8.74 -7.07 17.28
CA VAL A 307 -7.81 -6.53 18.29
C VAL A 307 -6.42 -6.35 17.69
N LEU A 308 -5.97 -7.33 16.90
CA LEU A 308 -4.71 -7.28 16.19
C LEU A 308 -4.65 -6.11 15.19
N ALA A 309 -5.72 -5.89 14.42
CA ALA A 309 -5.80 -4.82 13.44
C ALA A 309 -6.01 -3.42 14.04
N LEU A 310 -6.48 -3.36 15.30
CA LEU A 310 -6.96 -2.15 15.97
C LEU A 310 -5.95 -0.99 15.96
N PRO A 311 -4.64 -1.18 16.25
CA PRO A 311 -3.71 -0.04 16.29
C PRO A 311 -3.61 0.69 14.95
N VAL A 312 -3.65 -0.05 13.84
CA VAL A 312 -3.58 0.53 12.49
C VAL A 312 -4.89 1.23 12.15
N PHE A 313 -6.04 0.59 12.41
CA PHE A 313 -7.34 1.23 12.20
C PHE A 313 -7.52 2.48 13.06
N ALA A 314 -7.12 2.44 14.33
CA ALA A 314 -7.21 3.58 15.23
C ALA A 314 -6.37 4.76 14.72
N LEU A 315 -5.14 4.51 14.26
CA LEU A 315 -4.31 5.58 13.69
C LEU A 315 -4.89 6.11 12.37
N SER A 316 -5.38 5.22 11.49
CA SER A 316 -6.02 5.60 10.22
C SER A 316 -7.28 6.45 10.43
N PHE A 317 -8.18 6.02 11.32
CA PHE A 317 -9.39 6.79 11.63
C PHE A 317 -9.07 8.09 12.38
N ALA A 318 -8.07 8.10 13.26
CA ALA A 318 -7.59 9.32 13.90
C ALA A 318 -7.02 10.33 12.88
N ALA A 319 -6.29 9.84 11.88
CA ALA A 319 -5.78 10.66 10.78
C ALA A 319 -6.94 11.28 9.98
N SER A 320 -7.91 10.46 9.57
CA SER A 320 -9.10 10.93 8.84
C SER A 320 -9.92 11.91 9.68
N TYR A 321 -10.19 11.59 10.95
CA TYR A 321 -10.94 12.44 11.87
C TYR A 321 -10.25 13.78 12.05
N SER A 322 -8.96 13.79 12.41
CA SER A 322 -8.19 15.03 12.61
C SER A 322 -8.16 15.89 11.34
N TYR A 323 -8.14 15.28 10.15
CA TYR A 323 -8.15 16.02 8.91
C TYR A 323 -9.52 16.63 8.61
N TYR A 324 -10.59 15.83 8.69
CA TYR A 324 -11.95 16.27 8.37
C TYR A 324 -12.49 17.27 9.38
N SER A 325 -12.19 17.10 10.68
CA SER A 325 -12.61 18.05 11.72
C SER A 325 -11.98 19.42 11.57
N SER A 326 -10.74 19.48 11.03
CA SER A 326 -10.01 20.74 10.81
C SER A 326 -10.26 21.36 9.44
N ASN A 327 -10.71 20.58 8.45
CA ASN A 327 -10.92 21.02 7.07
C ASN A 327 -12.37 20.87 6.59
N VAL A 328 -13.37 21.04 7.46
CA VAL A 328 -14.79 20.80 7.15
C VAL A 328 -15.23 21.51 5.86
N LEU A 329 -15.01 22.83 5.77
CA LEU A 329 -15.50 23.62 4.65
C LEU A 329 -14.75 23.34 3.32
N PRO A 330 -13.39 23.28 3.29
CA PRO A 330 -12.66 22.86 2.10
C PRO A 330 -13.02 21.45 1.61
N VAL A 331 -13.20 20.51 2.54
CA VAL A 331 -13.60 19.13 2.23
C VAL A 331 -14.99 19.12 1.62
N LEU A 332 -16.00 19.71 2.27
CA LEU A 332 -17.37 19.74 1.73
C LEU A 332 -17.41 20.37 0.32
N ARG A 333 -16.71 21.49 0.10
CA ARG A 333 -16.61 22.13 -1.23
C ARG A 333 -15.94 21.24 -2.27
N SER A 334 -15.01 20.37 -1.87
CA SER A 334 -14.28 19.52 -2.79
C SER A 334 -14.94 18.16 -3.05
N THR A 335 -15.73 17.65 -2.12
CA THR A 335 -16.29 16.29 -2.15
C THR A 335 -17.78 16.29 -2.50
N VAL A 336 -18.51 17.30 -2.03
CA VAL A 336 -19.95 17.44 -2.19
C VAL A 336 -20.23 18.82 -2.80
N PRO A 337 -19.68 19.11 -4.00
CA PRO A 337 -19.59 20.48 -4.44
C PRO A 337 -20.97 21.07 -4.80
N PHE A 338 -21.99 20.21 -4.96
CA PHE A 338 -23.37 20.58 -5.26
C PHE A 338 -24.13 21.25 -4.12
N ILE A 339 -23.60 21.26 -2.90
CA ILE A 339 -24.20 22.01 -1.78
C ILE A 339 -23.69 23.47 -1.87
N PRO A 340 -24.58 24.47 -2.03
CA PRO A 340 -24.19 25.87 -2.02
C PRO A 340 -23.73 26.26 -0.60
N LEU A 341 -22.40 26.34 -0.42
CA LEU A 341 -21.78 26.72 0.84
C LEU A 341 -21.41 28.21 0.81
N PRO A 342 -21.65 28.98 1.90
CA PRO A 342 -21.29 30.39 1.96
C PRO A 342 -19.82 30.59 1.61
N SER A 343 -19.52 31.53 0.72
CA SER A 343 -18.15 32.02 0.51
C SER A 343 -17.66 32.63 1.81
N PRO A 344 -16.40 32.41 2.24
CA PRO A 344 -15.89 33.17 3.38
C PRO A 344 -15.91 34.65 2.96
N PRO A 345 -16.28 35.59 3.84
CA PRO A 345 -16.05 36.99 3.56
C PRO A 345 -14.55 37.21 3.27
N PRO A 346 -14.17 38.16 2.40
CA PRO A 346 -12.78 38.54 2.23
C PRO A 346 -12.27 39.14 3.54
N SER A 347 -11.80 38.30 4.46
CA SER A 347 -11.14 38.75 5.68
C SER A 347 -9.72 39.19 5.32
N PRO A 348 -9.23 40.33 5.82
CA PRO A 348 -7.79 40.57 5.85
C PRO A 348 -7.16 39.37 6.55
N SER A 349 -6.18 38.75 5.92
CA SER A 349 -5.50 37.60 6.49
C SER A 349 -5.00 38.00 7.88
N PRO A 350 -5.42 37.32 8.97
CA PRO A 350 -4.77 37.55 10.24
C PRO A 350 -3.28 37.22 10.05
N PRO A 351 -2.36 37.99 10.64
CA PRO A 351 -0.95 37.62 10.62
C PRO A 351 -0.84 36.16 11.12
N PRO A 352 -0.02 35.32 10.49
CA PRO A 352 0.08 33.91 10.84
C PRO A 352 0.36 33.81 12.34
N SER A 353 -0.63 33.31 13.10
CA SER A 353 -0.45 33.05 14.52
C SER A 353 0.73 32.08 14.67
N PRO A 354 1.68 32.32 15.60
CA PRO A 354 2.76 31.38 15.87
C PRO A 354 2.27 29.98 16.29
N ALA A 355 1.02 29.88 16.78
CA ALA A 355 0.37 28.60 17.10
C ALA A 355 -0.12 27.84 15.85
N ALA A 356 -0.31 28.53 14.72
CA ALA A 356 -0.37 27.94 13.39
C ALA A 356 1.06 27.69 12.84
N ALA A 357 1.98 27.25 13.70
CA ALA A 357 3.18 26.54 13.29
C ALA A 357 2.73 25.39 12.39
N ALA A 358 2.85 25.58 11.08
CA ALA A 358 2.09 24.88 10.05
C ALA A 358 2.09 23.36 10.26
N ARG A 359 0.93 22.78 10.62
CA ARG A 359 0.71 21.33 10.62
C ARG A 359 0.61 20.88 9.16
N PRO A 360 1.65 20.27 8.56
CA PRO A 360 1.64 20.01 7.12
C PRO A 360 0.55 19.00 6.74
N PHE A 361 0.16 18.12 7.67
CA PHE A 361 -0.90 17.15 7.46
C PHE A 361 -2.28 17.78 7.25
N LEU A 362 -2.50 19.03 7.68
CA LEU A 362 -3.79 19.71 7.54
C LEU A 362 -3.94 20.48 6.23
N ASP A 363 -2.94 20.45 5.34
CA ASP A 363 -2.98 21.15 4.05
C ASP A 363 -4.14 20.66 3.16
N GLU A 364 -4.91 21.58 2.58
CA GLU A 364 -6.08 21.28 1.74
C GLU A 364 -5.76 20.50 0.46
N SER A 365 -4.51 20.56 -0.02
CA SER A 365 -4.09 19.77 -1.18
C SER A 365 -4.04 18.27 -0.90
N LEU A 366 -4.09 17.87 0.37
CA LEU A 366 -4.11 16.47 0.82
C LEU A 366 -5.51 15.83 0.75
N ILE A 367 -6.57 16.60 0.48
CA ILE A 367 -7.96 16.11 0.38
C ILE A 367 -8.12 14.78 -0.39
N PRO A 368 -7.65 14.63 -1.65
CA PRO A 368 -7.84 13.38 -2.40
C PRO A 368 -7.09 12.18 -1.78
N TYR A 369 -5.97 12.43 -1.10
CA TYR A 369 -5.18 11.41 -0.42
C TYR A 369 -5.92 10.89 0.82
N VAL A 370 -6.47 11.79 1.63
CA VAL A 370 -7.23 11.45 2.84
C VAL A 370 -8.55 10.77 2.48
N HIS A 371 -9.24 11.20 1.42
CA HIS A 371 -10.44 10.51 0.93
C HIS A 371 -10.15 9.08 0.50
N LEU A 372 -9.13 8.88 -0.33
CA LEU A 372 -8.77 7.54 -0.78
C LEU A 372 -8.37 6.65 0.41
N HIS A 373 -7.61 7.19 1.36
CA HIS A 373 -7.22 6.47 2.57
C HIS A 373 -8.43 6.08 3.41
N THR A 374 -9.35 7.00 3.64
CA THR A 374 -10.58 6.75 4.42
C THR A 374 -11.45 5.70 3.73
N ALA A 375 -11.68 5.83 2.42
CA ALA A 375 -12.47 4.88 1.66
C ALA A 375 -11.84 3.48 1.65
N THR A 376 -10.52 3.39 1.51
CA THR A 376 -9.79 2.12 1.56
C THR A 376 -9.87 1.51 2.96
N THR A 377 -9.69 2.31 4.01
CA THR A 377 -9.77 1.86 5.41
C THR A 377 -11.17 1.30 5.73
N LEU A 378 -12.23 2.00 5.31
CA LEU A 378 -13.61 1.53 5.45
C LEU A 378 -13.85 0.24 4.66
N LEU A 379 -13.37 0.16 3.42
CA LEU A 379 -13.49 -1.04 2.60
C LEU A 379 -12.82 -2.25 3.25
N LEU A 380 -11.62 -2.10 3.80
CA LEU A 380 -10.91 -3.18 4.49
C LEU A 380 -11.62 -3.62 5.77
N LEU A 381 -12.18 -2.67 6.53
CA LEU A 381 -12.93 -2.97 7.76
C LEU A 381 -14.23 -3.73 7.47
N VAL A 382 -14.93 -3.38 6.38
CA VAL A 382 -16.25 -3.95 6.06
C VAL A 382 -16.14 -5.23 5.23
N SER A 383 -15.23 -5.30 4.27
CA SER A 383 -15.29 -6.30 3.19
C SER A 383 -14.10 -7.25 3.12
N SER A 384 -13.17 -7.20 4.07
CA SER A 384 -11.95 -8.01 4.07
C SER A 384 -11.69 -8.64 5.42
N HIS A 385 -10.81 -9.65 5.43
CA HIS A 385 -10.14 -10.12 6.63
C HIS A 385 -9.38 -8.95 7.27
N VAL A 386 -9.86 -8.46 8.42
CA VAL A 386 -9.47 -7.13 8.94
C VAL A 386 -7.98 -6.97 9.24
N GLN A 387 -7.30 -8.07 9.59
CA GLN A 387 -5.85 -8.10 9.85
C GLN A 387 -5.02 -7.66 8.64
N ILE A 388 -5.55 -7.80 7.41
CA ILE A 388 -4.85 -7.44 6.18
C ILE A 388 -4.41 -5.96 6.16
N VAL A 389 -5.06 -5.10 6.96
CA VAL A 389 -4.69 -3.70 7.14
C VAL A 389 -3.24 -3.54 7.60
N LEU A 390 -2.68 -4.50 8.35
CA LEU A 390 -1.28 -4.50 8.80
C LEU A 390 -0.28 -4.53 7.63
N ARG A 391 -0.68 -5.11 6.49
CA ARG A 391 0.09 -5.10 5.24
C ARG A 391 -0.28 -3.90 4.38
N VAL A 392 -1.58 -3.67 4.19
CA VAL A 392 -2.09 -2.68 3.23
C VAL A 392 -1.89 -1.24 3.69
N CYS A 393 -1.73 -0.97 4.98
CA CYS A 393 -1.42 0.39 5.46
C CYS A 393 -0.09 0.92 4.89
N ALA A 394 0.84 0.04 4.51
CA ALA A 394 2.09 0.42 3.86
C ALA A 394 1.89 1.01 2.46
N THR A 395 0.76 0.74 1.80
CA THR A 395 0.56 1.19 0.41
C THR A 395 -0.03 2.59 0.28
N GLY A 396 -0.40 3.24 1.40
CA GLY A 396 -0.94 4.61 1.43
C GLY A 396 -0.04 5.57 2.23
N PRO A 397 0.06 6.86 1.84
CA PRO A 397 0.97 7.81 2.49
C PRO A 397 0.39 8.41 3.78
N THR A 398 -0.95 8.47 3.91
CA THR A 398 -1.67 9.24 4.94
C THR A 398 -1.31 8.83 6.37
N VAL A 399 -1.18 7.51 6.64
CA VAL A 399 -0.80 7.00 7.97
C VAL A 399 0.58 7.52 8.38
N TRP A 400 1.51 7.54 7.43
CA TRP A 400 2.90 7.95 7.66
C TRP A 400 3.03 9.47 7.83
N TRP A 401 2.28 10.25 7.05
CA TRP A 401 2.19 11.71 7.25
C TRP A 401 1.60 12.06 8.60
N PHE A 402 0.48 11.43 8.99
CA PHE A 402 -0.14 11.69 10.27
C PHE A 402 0.78 11.29 11.44
N ALA A 403 1.40 10.11 11.37
CA ALA A 403 2.36 9.67 12.38
C ALA A 403 3.57 10.60 12.49
N ALA A 404 4.07 11.14 11.37
CA ALA A 404 5.15 12.13 11.37
C ALA A 404 4.69 13.47 11.97
N ASP A 405 3.46 13.91 11.70
CA ASP A 405 2.85 15.12 12.28
C ASP A 405 2.73 15.01 13.80
N LEU A 406 2.29 13.84 14.32
CA LEU A 406 2.22 13.56 15.75
C LEU A 406 3.57 13.67 16.47
N LEU A 407 4.68 13.41 15.77
CA LEU A 407 6.03 13.41 16.34
C LEU A 407 6.77 14.75 16.19
N LEU A 408 6.41 15.56 15.20
CA LEU A 408 7.07 16.83 14.85
C LEU A 408 6.38 18.08 15.41
N VAL A 409 5.51 17.91 16.39
CA VAL A 409 4.78 19.00 17.03
C VAL A 409 5.73 20.10 17.55
N GLY A 410 5.37 21.35 17.28
CA GLY A 410 6.12 22.56 17.66
C GLY A 410 6.28 22.72 19.17
N LYS A 411 6.94 23.81 19.60
CA LYS A 411 7.11 24.14 21.03
C LYS A 411 5.94 25.00 21.58
N ALA A 412 4.85 25.17 20.85
CA ALA A 412 3.96 26.32 21.00
C ALA A 412 2.78 26.13 21.96
N GLU A 413 2.40 24.91 22.36
CA GLU A 413 1.32 24.69 23.35
C GLU A 413 1.59 23.44 24.22
N ALA A 414 2.11 23.64 25.43
CA ALA A 414 2.83 22.63 26.20
C ALA A 414 2.05 21.34 26.58
N ASP A 415 0.71 21.38 26.71
CA ASP A 415 -0.06 20.26 27.28
C ASP A 415 -0.81 19.42 26.23
N ALA A 416 -1.56 20.06 25.31
CA ALA A 416 -2.24 19.35 24.22
C ALA A 416 -1.24 18.77 23.19
N GLU A 417 -0.07 19.38 23.03
CA GLU A 417 1.02 18.88 22.18
C GLU A 417 1.74 17.68 22.82
N ARG A 418 1.85 17.64 24.16
CA ARG A 418 2.47 16.54 24.89
C ARG A 418 1.71 15.23 24.71
N GLY A 419 0.38 15.28 24.78
CA GLY A 419 -0.48 14.12 24.53
C GLY A 419 -0.25 13.54 23.13
N ARG A 420 -0.34 14.38 22.09
CA ARG A 420 -0.13 13.97 20.68
C ARG A 420 1.24 13.33 20.44
N LYS A 421 2.30 13.93 20.99
CA LYS A 421 3.65 13.39 20.90
C LYS A 421 3.81 12.04 21.59
N GLN A 422 3.10 11.83 22.70
CA GLN A 422 3.07 10.53 23.37
C GLN A 422 2.38 9.46 22.52
N TRP A 423 1.27 9.80 21.85
CA TRP A 423 0.61 8.91 20.88
C TRP A 423 1.54 8.53 19.73
N GLY A 424 2.23 9.50 19.13
CA GLY A 424 3.23 9.22 18.08
C GLY A 424 4.35 8.29 18.57
N ARG A 425 4.86 8.48 19.79
CA ARG A 425 5.87 7.59 20.39
C ARG A 425 5.34 6.18 20.64
N ARG A 426 4.11 6.05 21.14
CA ARG A 426 3.45 4.75 21.34
C ARG A 426 3.27 4.00 20.02
N TRP A 427 2.89 4.71 18.96
CA TRP A 427 2.80 4.14 17.61
C TRP A 427 4.15 3.62 17.12
N VAL A 428 5.23 4.39 17.27
CA VAL A 428 6.59 3.92 16.91
C VAL A 428 6.97 2.68 17.72
N GLY A 429 6.71 2.69 19.03
CA GLY A 429 6.92 1.52 19.89
C GLY A 429 6.16 0.29 19.40
N TYR A 430 4.88 0.46 19.06
CA TYR A 430 4.06 -0.59 18.46
C TYR A 430 4.68 -1.13 17.16
N CYS A 431 5.04 -0.27 16.21
CA CYS A 431 5.67 -0.68 14.95
C CYS A 431 6.98 -1.47 15.14
N VAL A 432 7.78 -1.12 16.15
CA VAL A 432 9.02 -1.84 16.49
C VAL A 432 8.71 -3.20 17.11
N VAL A 433 7.86 -3.23 18.14
CA VAL A 433 7.51 -4.45 18.89
C VAL A 433 6.73 -5.42 18.01
N TRP A 434 5.59 -4.97 17.46
CA TRP A 434 4.76 -5.79 16.58
C TRP A 434 5.53 -6.21 15.33
N GLY A 435 6.27 -5.29 14.72
CA GLY A 435 7.07 -5.62 13.54
C GLY A 435 8.13 -6.69 13.82
N SER A 436 8.59 -6.86 15.07
CA SER A 436 9.50 -7.95 15.45
C SER A 436 8.73 -9.25 15.70
N ILE A 437 7.60 -9.17 16.41
CA ILE A 437 6.68 -10.30 16.64
C ILE A 437 6.20 -10.89 15.31
N ALA A 438 5.82 -10.06 14.35
CA ALA A 438 5.36 -10.48 13.02
C ALA A 438 6.41 -11.29 12.25
N VAL A 439 7.71 -11.03 12.48
CA VAL A 439 8.80 -11.82 11.88
C VAL A 439 8.86 -13.21 12.49
N VAL A 440 8.71 -13.30 13.81
CA VAL A 440 8.67 -14.58 14.54
C VAL A 440 7.45 -15.40 14.10
N LEU A 441 6.26 -14.79 14.10
CA LEU A 441 5.02 -15.44 13.65
C LEU A 441 5.15 -15.94 12.21
N TRP A 442 5.72 -15.13 11.32
CA TRP A 442 6.00 -15.55 9.95
C TRP A 442 6.90 -16.78 9.90
N ALA A 443 8.03 -16.75 10.64
CA ALA A 443 9.00 -17.83 10.67
C ALA A 443 8.39 -19.17 11.14
N THR A 444 7.36 -19.11 11.99
CA THR A 444 6.67 -20.30 12.51
C THR A 444 5.38 -20.66 11.76
N PHE A 445 5.02 -19.93 10.70
CA PHE A 445 3.76 -20.09 9.94
C PHE A 445 2.49 -19.72 10.72
N LEU A 446 2.62 -18.85 11.71
CA LEU A 446 1.47 -18.24 12.38
C LEU A 446 1.07 -16.96 11.65
N PRO A 447 -0.23 -16.61 11.59
CA PRO A 447 -0.73 -15.47 10.83
C PRO A 447 -0.11 -14.17 11.39
N PRO A 448 0.79 -13.52 10.64
CA PRO A 448 1.48 -12.32 11.12
C PRO A 448 0.70 -11.03 10.80
N ALA A 449 -0.30 -11.15 9.92
CA ALA A 449 -1.16 -10.09 9.40
C ALA A 449 -2.31 -10.67 8.58
#